data_AF-A0A1C5WZZ5-F1
#
_entry.id   AF-A0A1C5WZZ5-F1
#
_cell.length_a   1.000
_cell.length_b   1.000
_cell.length_c   1.000
_cell.angle_alpha   90.00
_cell.angle_beta   90.00
_cell.angle_gamma   90.00
#
_symmetry.space_group_name_H-M   'P 1'
#
loop_
_entity.id
_entity.type
_entity.pdbx_description
1 polymer ?
#
loop_
_entity_poly.entity_id
_entity_poly.type
_entity_poly.pdbx_seq_one_letter_code
_entity_poly.pdbx_strand_id
1 'polypeptide(L)'
;MKKLVVMGLAMAMTAAMVNGVCTQPVQAADGEGLKVALLLSGAANDQGWNQTAYEGAQKACEKYGYELAYTENLEVADISAAFADYASAGYDVVIGHGYEFGDPALEVAETYPDTKFICTEADASADNVASYVMACEQTAYVEGIIAASTSESGKLGAIGPIPGDSLVKIINGYEDGAKSVNPDIEVQTAWTNSFVDTQLAQEAAKAMIDNDVDVIKHCANACGNGAMTAAV
;
A
#
# COMPACT_ATOMS: atom_id res chain seq x y z
N MET A 1 11.90 23.64 53.12
CA MET A 1 12.37 22.36 52.53
C MET A 1 12.78 22.59 51.09
N LYS A 2 14.03 22.20 50.78
CA LYS A 2 14.67 21.83 49.49
C LYS A 2 13.98 22.25 48.18
N LYS A 3 14.62 22.77 47.13
CA LYS A 3 15.95 23.30 46.79
C LYS A 3 15.74 23.78 45.34
N LEU A 4 15.99 25.04 44.99
CA LEU A 4 16.07 25.48 43.58
C LEU A 4 17.25 26.45 43.44
N VAL A 5 18.28 25.96 42.75
CA VAL A 5 19.52 26.62 42.34
C VAL A 5 19.58 26.32 40.83
N VAL A 6 19.21 27.25 39.94
CA VAL A 6 19.95 28.42 39.39
C VAL A 6 20.84 28.05 38.20
N MET A 7 20.77 28.94 37.19
CA MET A 7 21.67 29.16 36.04
C MET A 7 21.61 28.08 34.94
N GLY A 8 21.31 28.37 33.69
CA GLY A 8 21.40 29.63 32.95
C GLY A 8 22.54 29.54 31.94
N LEU A 9 22.20 29.50 30.65
CA LEU A 9 22.85 30.33 29.63
C LEU A 9 22.02 30.26 28.35
N ALA A 10 21.45 31.40 27.99
CA ALA A 10 21.01 31.64 26.63
C ALA A 10 22.23 31.83 25.74
N MET A 11 22.28 31.13 24.62
CA MET A 11 22.99 31.59 23.43
C MET A 11 22.03 31.43 22.26
N ALA A 12 21.44 32.55 21.85
CA ALA A 12 20.79 32.66 20.57
C ALA A 12 21.88 32.81 19.49
N MET A 13 21.81 32.00 18.43
CA MET A 13 22.33 32.37 17.12
C MET A 13 21.51 31.69 16.01
N THR A 14 20.66 32.54 15.41
CA THR A 14 20.40 32.70 13.97
C THR A 14 20.00 31.50 13.09
N ALA A 15 18.84 31.69 12.47
CA ALA A 15 18.23 30.89 11.43
C ALA A 15 19.08 30.75 10.16
N ALA A 16 18.99 29.58 9.54
CA ALA A 16 18.97 29.43 8.09
C ALA A 16 17.84 28.44 7.76
N MET A 17 16.73 28.97 7.23
CA MET A 17 15.72 28.17 6.55
C MET A 17 16.29 27.71 5.21
N VAL A 18 16.51 26.42 5.05
CA VAL A 18 16.73 25.78 3.75
C VAL A 18 15.70 24.66 3.64
N ASN A 19 14.82 24.78 2.64
CA ASN A 19 13.96 23.71 2.14
C ASN A 19 14.85 22.58 1.59
N GLY A 20 15.30 21.70 2.47
CA GLY A 20 16.06 20.50 2.15
C GLY A 20 15.21 19.27 2.45
N VAL A 21 14.93 18.47 1.43
CA VAL A 21 14.56 17.06 1.57
C VAL A 21 15.47 16.44 2.63
N CYS A 22 14.90 15.97 3.74
CA CYS A 22 15.68 15.35 4.81
C CYS A 22 16.12 13.94 4.40
N THR A 23 17.15 13.83 3.58
CA THR A 23 17.99 12.63 3.52
C THR A 23 18.83 12.59 4.80
N GLN A 24 18.42 11.78 5.77
CA GLN A 24 19.25 11.46 6.94
C GLN A 24 20.43 10.58 6.48
N PRO A 25 21.68 10.85 6.92
CA PRO A 25 22.81 9.98 6.61
C PRO A 25 22.71 8.72 7.47
N VAL A 26 22.51 7.57 6.82
CA VAL A 26 22.59 6.25 7.45
C VAL A 26 24.05 5.93 7.75
N GLN A 27 24.32 5.55 8.99
CA GLN A 27 25.63 5.12 9.44
C GLN A 27 25.86 3.67 9.00
N ALA A 28 26.76 3.48 8.05
CA ALA A 28 27.14 2.17 7.52
C ALA A 28 27.74 1.27 8.60
N ALA A 29 27.23 0.04 8.70
CA ALA A 29 27.81 -1.02 9.53
C ALA A 29 28.78 -1.85 8.69
N ASP A 30 29.95 -2.17 9.26
CA ASP A 30 31.00 -2.97 8.62
C ASP A 30 30.59 -4.47 8.56
N GLY A 31 29.87 -4.83 7.50
CA GLY A 31 29.49 -6.18 7.08
C GLY A 31 28.44 -6.12 5.96
N GLU A 32 28.64 -6.89 4.88
CA GLU A 32 27.90 -6.96 3.61
C GLU A 32 26.39 -7.25 3.75
N GLY A 33 25.61 -6.29 4.26
CA GLY A 33 24.15 -6.35 4.28
C GLY A 33 23.56 -6.12 2.88
N LEU A 34 22.44 -6.76 2.58
CA LEU A 34 21.74 -6.53 1.32
C LEU A 34 21.27 -5.07 1.23
N LYS A 35 21.32 -4.51 0.03
CA LYS A 35 20.66 -3.27 -0.33
C LYS A 35 19.27 -3.58 -0.87
N VAL A 36 18.25 -3.19 -0.12
CA VAL A 36 16.84 -3.44 -0.43
C VAL A 36 16.15 -2.13 -0.81
N ALA A 37 15.43 -2.14 -1.92
CA ALA A 37 14.57 -1.04 -2.34
C ALA A 37 13.10 -1.47 -2.27
N LEU A 38 12.23 -0.57 -1.82
CA LEU A 38 10.78 -0.76 -1.78
C LEU A 38 10.09 0.30 -2.67
N LEU A 39 9.27 -0.15 -3.60
CA LEU A 39 8.48 0.69 -4.50
C LEU A 39 7.00 0.61 -4.10
N LEU A 40 6.38 1.77 -3.91
CA LEU A 40 5.00 1.91 -3.43
C LEU A 40 4.19 2.80 -4.38
N SER A 41 2.95 2.41 -4.68
CA SER A 41 2.02 3.19 -5.52
C SER A 41 1.33 4.34 -4.77
N GLY A 42 1.47 4.38 -3.46
CA GLY A 42 1.00 5.47 -2.61
C GLY A 42 2.00 5.81 -1.51
N ALA A 43 1.62 6.74 -0.64
CA ALA A 43 2.45 7.17 0.47
C ALA A 43 2.74 6.02 1.45
N ALA A 44 3.96 5.93 1.97
CA ALA A 44 4.38 4.94 2.96
C ALA A 44 3.65 5.07 4.32
N ASN A 45 2.85 6.11 4.51
CA ASN A 45 2.02 6.34 5.70
C ASN A 45 0.52 6.43 5.34
N ASP A 46 0.08 5.68 4.33
CA ASP A 46 -1.32 5.65 3.87
C ASP A 46 -2.35 5.12 4.87
N GLN A 47 -1.90 4.68 6.06
CA GLN A 47 -2.72 4.04 7.09
C GLN A 47 -3.33 2.71 6.63
N GLY A 48 -2.70 2.05 5.65
CA GLY A 48 -3.19 0.79 5.09
C GLY A 48 -2.11 -0.02 4.39
N TRP A 49 -2.31 -0.24 3.08
CA TRP A 49 -1.57 -1.21 2.28
C TRP A 49 -0.07 -0.88 2.17
N ASN A 50 0.27 0.37 1.83
CA ASN A 50 1.66 0.78 1.63
C ASN A 50 2.39 0.90 2.97
N GLN A 51 1.72 1.41 4.00
CA GLN A 51 2.30 1.50 5.34
C GLN A 51 2.66 0.12 5.90
N THR A 52 1.81 -0.89 5.68
CA THR A 52 2.10 -2.26 6.11
C THR A 52 3.37 -2.81 5.46
N ALA A 53 3.57 -2.56 4.16
CA ALA A 53 4.79 -2.98 3.48
C ALA A 53 6.03 -2.21 3.95
N TYR A 54 5.92 -0.90 4.11
CA TYR A 54 7.02 -0.06 4.59
C TYR A 54 7.49 -0.49 5.98
N GLU A 55 6.56 -0.63 6.94
CA GLU A 55 6.91 -1.10 8.28
C GLU A 55 7.46 -2.53 8.29
N GLY A 56 6.95 -3.40 7.42
CA GLY A 56 7.45 -4.76 7.26
C GLY A 56 8.88 -4.80 6.73
N ALA A 57 9.16 -4.04 5.66
CA ALA A 57 10.49 -3.90 5.08
C ALA A 57 11.48 -3.29 6.08
N GLN A 58 11.06 -2.23 6.81
CA GLN A 58 11.86 -1.61 7.85
C GLN A 58 12.24 -2.63 8.94
N LYS A 59 11.25 -3.35 9.50
CA LYS A 59 11.49 -4.37 10.54
C LYS A 59 12.41 -5.49 10.05
N ALA A 60 12.27 -5.92 8.80
CA ALA A 60 13.13 -6.93 8.21
C ALA A 60 14.57 -6.42 8.06
N CYS A 61 14.76 -5.22 7.51
CA CYS A 61 16.08 -4.65 7.30
C CYS A 61 16.79 -4.37 8.64
N GLU A 62 16.09 -3.83 9.64
CA GLU A 62 16.63 -3.64 10.99
C GLU A 62 17.05 -4.97 11.63
N LYS A 63 16.22 -6.02 11.48
CA LYS A 63 16.50 -7.34 12.06
C LYS A 63 17.75 -8.00 11.47
N TYR A 64 17.96 -7.86 10.17
CA TYR A 64 19.04 -8.55 9.45
C TYR A 64 20.25 -7.65 9.13
N GLY A 65 20.20 -6.37 9.47
CA GLY A 65 21.28 -5.42 9.19
C GLY A 65 21.39 -5.06 7.70
N TYR A 66 20.26 -4.94 7.01
CA TYR A 66 20.18 -4.56 5.60
C TYR A 66 19.93 -3.06 5.44
N GLU A 67 20.33 -2.51 4.30
CA GLU A 67 19.99 -1.14 3.92
C GLU A 67 18.61 -1.11 3.27
N LEU A 68 17.78 -0.15 3.67
CA LEU A 68 16.47 0.07 3.05
C LEU A 68 16.44 1.46 2.41
N ALA A 69 16.08 1.50 1.13
CA ALA A 69 15.57 2.68 0.48
C ALA A 69 14.14 2.43 0.00
N TYR A 70 13.39 3.50 -0.24
CA TYR A 70 12.05 3.38 -0.80
C TYR A 70 11.72 4.57 -1.70
N THR A 71 10.84 4.32 -2.67
CA THR A 71 10.17 5.32 -3.49
C THR A 71 8.67 5.12 -3.34
N GLU A 72 7.93 6.20 -3.15
CA GLU A 72 6.49 6.20 -2.92
C GLU A 72 5.75 7.09 -3.92
N ASN A 73 4.42 6.91 -4.00
CA ASN A 73 3.55 7.62 -4.95
C ASN A 73 3.95 7.41 -6.41
N LEU A 74 4.34 6.18 -6.76
CA LEU A 74 4.62 5.81 -8.15
C LEU A 74 3.32 5.65 -8.95
N GLU A 75 3.25 6.35 -10.07
CA GLU A 75 2.26 6.09 -11.10
C GLU A 75 2.71 4.89 -11.95
N VAL A 76 1.75 4.17 -12.54
CA VAL A 76 2.00 2.94 -13.33
C VAL A 76 3.04 3.17 -14.43
N ALA A 77 3.04 4.36 -15.06
CA ALA A 77 3.96 4.71 -16.13
C ALA A 77 5.43 4.86 -15.67
N ASP A 78 5.67 5.08 -14.38
CA ASP A 78 7.00 5.34 -13.82
C ASP A 78 7.62 4.09 -13.17
N ILE A 79 6.86 3.00 -13.02
CA ILE A 79 7.28 1.80 -12.28
C ILE A 79 8.51 1.13 -12.92
N SER A 80 8.52 0.90 -14.25
CA SER A 80 9.67 0.25 -14.92
C SER A 80 10.95 1.08 -14.75
N ALA A 81 10.85 2.41 -14.82
CA ALA A 81 11.99 3.30 -14.61
C ALA A 81 12.51 3.20 -13.16
N ALA A 82 11.63 3.22 -12.17
CA ALA A 82 12.01 3.07 -10.77
C ALA A 82 12.70 1.74 -10.46
N PHE A 83 12.20 0.62 -11.01
CA PHE A 83 12.89 -0.67 -10.91
C PHE A 83 14.30 -0.63 -11.51
N ALA A 84 14.44 -0.06 -12.71
CA ALA A 84 15.73 0.03 -13.39
C ALA A 84 16.71 0.96 -12.66
N ASP A 85 16.23 2.06 -12.05
CA ASP A 85 17.06 2.99 -11.28
C ASP A 85 17.70 2.30 -10.07
N TYR A 86 16.92 1.53 -9.30
CA TYR A 86 17.47 0.78 -8.16
C TYR A 86 18.38 -0.37 -8.59
N ALA A 87 18.01 -1.11 -9.64
CA ALA A 87 18.85 -2.19 -10.16
C ALA A 87 20.20 -1.66 -10.66
N SER A 88 20.20 -0.57 -11.43
CA SER A 88 21.43 0.08 -11.92
C SER A 88 22.26 0.73 -10.81
N ALA A 89 21.64 1.15 -9.70
CA ALA A 89 22.30 1.64 -8.50
C ALA A 89 22.89 0.50 -7.62
N GLY A 90 22.83 -0.75 -8.09
CA GLY A 90 23.40 -1.91 -7.41
C GLY A 90 22.66 -2.26 -6.13
N TYR A 91 21.32 -2.25 -6.17
CA TYR A 91 20.50 -2.88 -5.14
C TYR A 91 20.37 -4.37 -5.43
N ASP A 92 20.46 -5.18 -4.37
CA ASP A 92 20.38 -6.64 -4.47
C ASP A 92 18.93 -7.11 -4.64
N VAL A 93 18.00 -6.43 -3.96
CA VAL A 93 16.57 -6.75 -3.98
C VAL A 93 15.76 -5.48 -4.22
N VAL A 94 14.84 -5.52 -5.19
CA VAL A 94 13.85 -4.47 -5.42
C VAL A 94 12.45 -5.06 -5.28
N ILE A 95 11.69 -4.53 -4.32
CA ILE A 95 10.35 -4.98 -3.97
C ILE A 95 9.33 -4.00 -4.57
N GLY A 96 8.47 -4.46 -5.46
CA GLY A 96 7.29 -3.73 -5.91
C GLY A 96 6.05 -4.18 -5.16
N HIS A 97 5.42 -3.29 -4.39
CA HIS A 97 4.31 -3.67 -3.51
C HIS A 97 2.95 -3.40 -4.14
N GLY A 98 2.47 -4.34 -4.95
CA GLY A 98 1.17 -4.28 -5.61
C GLY A 98 1.15 -5.08 -6.92
N TYR A 99 -0.05 -5.38 -7.41
CA TYR A 99 -0.23 -6.15 -8.63
C TYR A 99 0.33 -5.42 -9.87
N GLU A 100 0.27 -4.09 -9.86
CA GLU A 100 0.72 -3.18 -10.91
C GLU A 100 2.24 -3.23 -11.14
N PHE A 101 3.00 -3.83 -10.21
CA PHE A 101 4.45 -3.96 -10.28
C PHE A 101 4.92 -5.21 -11.04
N GLY A 102 4.01 -6.17 -11.35
CA GLY A 102 4.37 -7.46 -11.94
C GLY A 102 5.01 -7.35 -13.32
N ASP A 103 4.26 -6.82 -14.29
CA ASP A 103 4.73 -6.69 -15.67
C ASP A 103 6.01 -5.81 -15.78
N PRO A 104 6.10 -4.65 -15.10
CA PRO A 104 7.33 -3.87 -15.04
C PRO A 104 8.53 -4.63 -14.47
N ALA A 105 8.32 -5.45 -13.43
CA ALA A 105 9.40 -6.24 -12.85
C ALA A 105 9.90 -7.30 -13.83
N LEU A 106 9.00 -7.98 -14.56
CA LEU A 106 9.36 -8.95 -15.60
C LEU A 106 10.17 -8.29 -16.72
N GLU A 107 9.73 -7.11 -17.19
CA GLU A 107 10.42 -6.34 -18.23
C GLU A 107 11.86 -5.96 -17.80
N VAL A 108 12.01 -5.38 -16.61
CA VAL A 108 13.31 -4.90 -16.12
C VAL A 108 14.25 -6.06 -15.76
N ALA A 109 13.70 -7.16 -15.26
CA ALA A 109 14.46 -8.34 -14.85
C ALA A 109 15.30 -8.97 -15.97
N GLU A 110 14.85 -8.85 -17.23
CA GLU A 110 15.61 -9.31 -18.40
C GLU A 110 16.94 -8.56 -18.57
N THR A 111 16.98 -7.29 -18.16
CA THR A 111 18.17 -6.43 -18.28
C THR A 111 19.10 -6.57 -17.07
N TYR A 112 18.57 -6.90 -15.90
CA TYR A 112 19.30 -6.97 -14.63
C TYR A 112 19.21 -8.36 -13.97
N PRO A 113 19.85 -9.40 -14.54
CA PRO A 113 19.71 -10.78 -14.07
C PRO A 113 20.25 -11.02 -12.64
N ASP A 114 21.17 -10.17 -12.19
CA ASP A 114 21.78 -10.26 -10.86
C ASP A 114 20.90 -9.66 -9.76
N THR A 115 20.03 -8.70 -10.09
CA THR A 115 19.07 -8.11 -9.14
C THR A 115 17.87 -9.04 -8.97
N LYS A 116 17.39 -9.19 -7.73
CA LYS A 116 16.17 -9.95 -7.41
C LYS A 116 14.98 -9.01 -7.31
N PHE A 117 13.93 -9.32 -8.04
CA PHE A 117 12.69 -8.58 -8.03
C PHE A 117 11.62 -9.37 -7.29
N ILE A 118 10.93 -8.72 -6.37
CA ILE A 118 9.86 -9.31 -5.59
C ILE A 118 8.61 -8.46 -5.79
N CYS A 119 7.49 -9.08 -6.16
CA CYS A 119 6.22 -8.39 -6.30
C CYS A 119 5.18 -8.96 -5.32
N THR A 120 4.35 -8.13 -4.69
CA THR A 120 3.17 -8.63 -3.95
C THR A 120 1.94 -8.58 -4.84
N GLU A 121 1.05 -9.57 -4.75
CA GLU A 121 -0.22 -9.65 -5.50
C GLU A 121 -0.15 -9.66 -7.04
N ALA A 122 1.04 -9.77 -7.64
CA ALA A 122 1.23 -9.63 -9.07
C ALA A 122 1.18 -10.93 -9.89
N ASP A 123 1.36 -12.08 -9.25
CA ASP A 123 1.47 -13.41 -9.91
C ASP A 123 2.60 -13.49 -10.98
N ALA A 124 3.61 -12.63 -10.85
CA ALA A 124 4.77 -12.59 -11.73
C ALA A 124 5.85 -13.61 -11.34
N SER A 125 6.45 -14.28 -12.32
CA SER A 125 7.52 -15.26 -12.09
C SER A 125 8.53 -15.31 -13.25
N ALA A 126 9.82 -15.26 -12.89
CA ALA A 126 10.98 -15.51 -13.75
C ALA A 126 12.18 -15.96 -12.88
N ASP A 127 13.34 -16.26 -13.47
CA ASP A 127 14.52 -16.76 -12.73
C ASP A 127 14.99 -15.81 -11.59
N ASN A 128 14.77 -14.51 -11.75
CA ASN A 128 15.06 -13.46 -10.76
C ASN A 128 13.83 -12.63 -10.36
N VAL A 129 12.62 -13.11 -10.66
CA VAL A 129 11.35 -12.47 -10.27
C VAL A 129 10.48 -13.46 -9.51
N ALA A 130 10.03 -13.08 -8.32
CA ALA A 130 9.08 -13.88 -7.54
C ALA A 130 7.91 -13.03 -7.07
N SER A 131 6.71 -13.63 -7.00
CA SER A 131 5.55 -12.97 -6.45
C SER A 131 5.00 -13.65 -5.20
N TYR A 132 4.64 -12.83 -4.20
CA TYR A 132 3.87 -13.26 -3.04
C TYR A 132 2.40 -12.93 -3.28
N VAL A 133 1.62 -13.95 -3.64
CA VAL A 133 0.17 -13.85 -3.83
C VAL A 133 -0.54 -14.42 -2.61
N MET A 134 -1.37 -13.60 -1.99
CA MET A 134 -2.20 -13.91 -0.85
C MET A 134 -3.61 -14.29 -1.31
N ALA A 135 -4.25 -15.14 -0.50
CA ALA A 135 -5.65 -15.53 -0.68
C ALA A 135 -6.60 -14.44 -0.14
N CYS A 136 -6.42 -13.20 -0.61
CA CYS A 136 -7.18 -12.04 -0.14
C CYS A 136 -8.69 -12.18 -0.37
N GLU A 137 -9.09 -12.93 -1.41
CA GLU A 137 -10.48 -13.29 -1.68
C GLU A 137 -11.12 -14.13 -0.56
N GLN A 138 -10.33 -14.94 0.17
CA GLN A 138 -10.84 -15.72 1.31
C GLN A 138 -11.15 -14.83 2.51
N THR A 139 -10.29 -13.84 2.76
CA THR A 139 -10.56 -12.82 3.78
C THR A 139 -11.78 -11.98 3.37
N ALA A 140 -11.85 -11.58 2.11
CA ALA A 140 -12.99 -10.85 1.56
C ALA A 140 -14.30 -11.63 1.67
N TYR A 141 -14.27 -12.95 1.47
CA TYR A 141 -15.42 -13.81 1.66
C TYR A 141 -15.96 -13.76 3.10
N VAL A 142 -15.07 -13.79 4.09
CA VAL A 142 -15.47 -13.63 5.50
C VAL A 142 -16.04 -12.23 5.77
N GLU A 143 -15.43 -11.18 5.19
CA GLU A 143 -15.98 -9.81 5.27
C GLU A 143 -17.39 -9.73 4.65
N GLY A 144 -17.63 -10.42 3.53
CA GLY A 144 -18.93 -10.50 2.87
C GLY A 144 -19.99 -11.16 3.73
N ILE A 145 -19.64 -12.27 4.39
CA ILE A 145 -20.52 -12.93 5.37
C ILE A 145 -20.90 -11.96 6.48
N ILE A 146 -19.92 -11.25 7.04
CA ILE A 146 -20.16 -10.29 8.12
C ILE A 146 -21.08 -9.17 7.63
N ALA A 147 -20.75 -8.55 6.49
CA ALA A 147 -21.51 -7.44 5.93
C ALA A 147 -22.97 -7.81 5.64
N ALA A 148 -23.21 -8.96 4.99
CA ALA A 148 -24.57 -9.45 4.73
C ALA A 148 -25.32 -9.82 6.02
N SER A 149 -24.62 -10.28 7.06
CA SER A 149 -25.23 -10.61 8.36
C SER A 149 -25.60 -9.36 9.16
N THR A 150 -24.95 -8.22 8.90
CA THR A 150 -25.19 -6.95 9.60
C THR A 150 -26.08 -5.99 8.83
N SER A 151 -26.21 -6.15 7.51
CA SER A 151 -27.03 -5.28 6.66
C SER A 151 -28.51 -5.39 7.02
N GLU A 152 -29.16 -4.24 7.12
CA GLU A 152 -30.61 -4.08 7.28
C GLU A 152 -31.31 -3.77 5.94
N SER A 153 -30.61 -3.12 5.00
CA SER A 153 -31.15 -2.75 3.69
C SER A 153 -31.04 -3.87 2.65
N GLY A 154 -30.16 -4.83 2.87
CA GLY A 154 -29.83 -5.86 1.89
C GLY A 154 -28.93 -5.36 0.76
N LYS A 155 -28.37 -4.15 0.86
CA LYS A 155 -27.50 -3.53 -0.15
C LYS A 155 -26.13 -3.21 0.44
N LEU A 156 -25.10 -3.77 -0.16
CA LEU A 156 -23.70 -3.60 0.23
C LEU A 156 -22.94 -2.77 -0.82
N GLY A 157 -21.82 -2.18 -0.41
CA GLY A 157 -20.91 -1.44 -1.27
C GLY A 157 -19.49 -2.00 -1.24
N ALA A 158 -18.80 -1.95 -2.37
CA ALA A 158 -17.39 -2.27 -2.51
C ALA A 158 -16.68 -1.20 -3.35
N ILE A 159 -15.64 -0.58 -2.80
CA ILE A 159 -14.86 0.45 -3.48
C ILE A 159 -13.44 -0.05 -3.73
N GLY A 160 -13.05 -0.13 -4.99
CA GLY A 160 -11.71 -0.47 -5.44
C GLY A 160 -11.01 0.70 -6.14
N PRO A 161 -9.68 0.61 -6.34
CA PRO A 161 -8.90 1.65 -7.01
C PRO A 161 -8.98 1.47 -8.53
N ILE A 162 -7.89 1.00 -9.16
CA ILE A 162 -7.82 0.59 -10.56
C ILE A 162 -8.17 -0.90 -10.63
N PRO A 163 -9.06 -1.34 -11.55
CA PRO A 163 -9.39 -2.75 -11.67
C PRO A 163 -8.20 -3.55 -12.22
N GLY A 164 -7.91 -4.68 -11.57
CA GLY A 164 -6.95 -5.70 -12.00
C GLY A 164 -7.32 -7.03 -11.36
N ASP A 165 -6.78 -8.14 -11.85
CA ASP A 165 -7.22 -9.49 -11.46
C ASP A 165 -7.17 -9.70 -9.93
N SER A 166 -6.14 -9.18 -9.25
CA SER A 166 -6.05 -9.23 -7.78
C SER A 166 -7.18 -8.46 -7.07
N LEU A 167 -7.58 -7.30 -7.57
CA LEU A 167 -8.63 -6.50 -6.94
C LEU A 167 -10.01 -7.06 -7.29
N VAL A 168 -10.19 -7.55 -8.52
CA VAL A 168 -11.43 -8.18 -8.97
C VAL A 168 -11.69 -9.46 -8.17
N LYS A 169 -10.69 -10.32 -7.95
CA LYS A 169 -10.88 -11.52 -7.09
C LYS A 169 -11.29 -11.15 -5.67
N ILE A 170 -10.77 -10.05 -5.12
CA ILE A 170 -11.11 -9.58 -3.77
C ILE A 170 -12.56 -9.12 -3.69
N ILE A 171 -13.03 -8.34 -4.66
CA ILE A 171 -14.43 -7.89 -4.69
C ILE A 171 -15.39 -9.06 -4.94
N ASN A 172 -15.04 -9.98 -5.86
CA ASN A 172 -15.83 -11.18 -6.09
C ASN A 172 -15.92 -12.06 -4.83
N GLY A 173 -14.81 -12.24 -4.11
CA GLY A 173 -14.82 -12.97 -2.83
C GLY A 173 -15.78 -12.36 -1.83
N TYR A 174 -15.81 -11.02 -1.72
CA TYR A 174 -16.77 -10.30 -0.88
C TYR A 174 -18.22 -10.55 -1.29
N GLU A 175 -18.52 -10.49 -2.59
CA GLU A 175 -19.86 -10.77 -3.11
C GLU A 175 -20.29 -12.24 -2.88
N ASP A 176 -19.40 -13.19 -3.12
CA ASP A 176 -19.64 -14.62 -2.89
C ASP A 176 -19.90 -14.90 -1.40
N GLY A 177 -19.15 -14.25 -0.52
CA GLY A 177 -19.33 -14.32 0.92
C GLY A 177 -20.70 -13.79 1.35
N ALA A 178 -21.07 -12.62 0.84
CA ALA A 178 -22.36 -12.00 1.13
C ALA A 178 -23.52 -12.88 0.65
N LYS A 179 -23.45 -13.40 -0.58
CA LYS A 179 -24.49 -14.27 -1.18
C LYS A 179 -24.63 -15.62 -0.49
N SER A 180 -23.58 -16.09 0.19
CA SER A 180 -23.67 -17.31 1.00
C SER A 180 -24.61 -17.17 2.21
N VAL A 181 -24.80 -15.94 2.70
CA VAL A 181 -25.70 -15.62 3.82
C VAL A 181 -27.08 -15.23 3.30
N ASN A 182 -27.13 -14.33 2.32
CA ASN A 182 -28.36 -13.87 1.69
C ASN A 182 -28.20 -13.92 0.16
N PRO A 183 -28.79 -14.90 -0.53
CA PRO A 183 -28.68 -15.02 -1.99
C PRO A 183 -29.23 -13.82 -2.78
N ASP A 184 -30.13 -13.03 -2.17
CA ASP A 184 -30.76 -11.86 -2.78
C ASP A 184 -30.03 -10.55 -2.42
N ILE A 185 -28.90 -10.60 -1.70
CA ILE A 185 -28.10 -9.42 -1.36
C ILE A 185 -27.57 -8.74 -2.64
N GLU A 186 -27.62 -7.41 -2.68
CA GLU A 186 -27.06 -6.62 -3.77
C GLU A 186 -25.70 -6.06 -3.36
N VAL A 187 -24.70 -6.16 -4.24
CA VAL A 187 -23.37 -5.56 -4.03
C VAL A 187 -23.09 -4.53 -5.13
N GLN A 188 -23.05 -3.26 -4.75
CA GLN A 188 -22.67 -2.15 -5.64
C GLN A 188 -21.15 -2.00 -5.64
N THR A 189 -20.53 -2.01 -6.82
CA THR A 189 -19.08 -1.83 -6.96
C THR A 189 -18.74 -0.51 -7.64
N ALA A 190 -17.78 0.23 -7.09
CA ALA A 190 -17.20 1.41 -7.71
C ALA A 190 -15.67 1.30 -7.81
N TRP A 191 -15.14 1.67 -8.97
CA TRP A 191 -13.70 1.77 -9.22
C TRP A 191 -13.31 3.24 -9.34
N THR A 192 -12.47 3.73 -8.43
CA THR A 192 -12.09 5.15 -8.39
C THR A 192 -11.03 5.51 -9.42
N ASN A 193 -10.36 4.50 -10.01
CA ASN A 193 -9.18 4.66 -10.87
C ASN A 193 -8.04 5.45 -10.19
N SER A 194 -7.95 5.38 -8.86
CA SER A 194 -6.87 6.01 -8.09
C SER A 194 -6.57 5.22 -6.82
N PHE A 195 -5.30 5.13 -6.47
CA PHE A 195 -4.86 4.58 -5.18
C PHE A 195 -4.79 5.65 -4.07
N VAL A 196 -4.83 6.93 -4.41
CA VAL A 196 -4.51 8.02 -3.48
C VAL A 196 -5.58 9.11 -3.36
N ASP A 197 -6.48 9.24 -4.35
CA ASP A 197 -7.50 10.29 -4.36
C ASP A 197 -8.68 9.94 -3.43
N THR A 198 -8.62 10.43 -2.20
CA THR A 198 -9.68 10.22 -1.20
C THR A 198 -11.01 10.87 -1.58
N GLN A 199 -11.00 11.93 -2.39
CA GLN A 199 -12.25 12.60 -2.75
C GLN A 199 -13.11 11.69 -3.63
N LEU A 200 -12.50 10.97 -4.57
CA LEU A 200 -13.21 10.01 -5.43
C LEU A 200 -13.89 8.89 -4.63
N ALA A 201 -13.20 8.32 -3.63
CA ALA A 201 -13.83 7.31 -2.76
C ALA A 201 -14.94 7.89 -1.89
N GLN A 202 -14.79 9.12 -1.40
CA GLN A 202 -15.82 9.78 -0.62
C GLN A 202 -17.09 10.02 -1.45
N GLU A 203 -16.93 10.45 -2.71
CA GLU A 203 -18.04 10.67 -3.64
C GLU A 203 -18.72 9.34 -4.01
N ALA A 204 -17.95 8.29 -4.30
CA ALA A 204 -18.47 6.95 -4.55
C ALA A 204 -19.26 6.41 -3.34
N ALA A 205 -18.73 6.55 -2.13
CA ALA A 205 -19.40 6.11 -0.92
C ALA A 205 -20.70 6.88 -0.66
N LYS A 206 -20.70 8.22 -0.85
CA LYS A 206 -21.94 9.02 -0.77
C LYS A 206 -23.00 8.56 -1.76
N ALA A 207 -22.61 8.29 -3.01
CA ALA A 207 -23.53 7.78 -4.01
C ALA A 207 -24.10 6.40 -3.64
N MET A 208 -23.31 5.52 -3.03
CA MET A 208 -23.78 4.23 -2.51
C MET A 208 -24.79 4.42 -1.37
N ILE A 209 -24.47 5.31 -0.41
CA ILE A 209 -25.35 5.63 0.73
C ILE A 209 -26.68 6.23 0.25
N ASP A 210 -26.65 7.14 -0.73
CA ASP A 210 -27.85 7.72 -1.35
C ASP A 210 -28.71 6.66 -2.07
N ASN A 211 -28.14 5.48 -2.38
CA ASN A 211 -28.83 4.32 -2.94
C ASN A 211 -29.15 3.23 -1.89
N ASP A 212 -29.20 3.60 -0.61
CA ASP A 212 -29.50 2.76 0.57
C ASP A 212 -28.47 1.67 0.88
N VAL A 213 -27.22 1.79 0.43
CA VAL A 213 -26.14 0.92 0.91
C VAL A 213 -25.84 1.23 2.37
N ASP A 214 -25.82 0.21 3.23
CA ASP A 214 -25.61 0.36 4.66
C ASP A 214 -24.30 -0.25 5.20
N VAL A 215 -23.60 -1.04 4.39
CA VAL A 215 -22.25 -1.53 4.70
C VAL A 215 -21.35 -1.38 3.47
N ILE A 216 -20.22 -0.68 3.63
CA ILE A 216 -19.25 -0.42 2.56
C ILE A 216 -17.89 -1.00 2.95
N LYS A 217 -17.32 -1.83 2.08
CA LYS A 217 -15.92 -2.24 2.07
C LYS A 217 -15.10 -1.34 1.13
N HIS A 218 -13.81 -1.13 1.44
CA HIS A 218 -12.85 -0.66 0.45
C HIS A 218 -11.59 -1.54 0.38
N CYS A 219 -10.92 -1.53 -0.77
CA CYS A 219 -9.60 -2.13 -1.00
C CYS A 219 -8.71 -1.20 -1.84
N ALA A 220 -8.79 0.12 -1.60
CA ALA A 220 -8.22 1.17 -2.43
C ALA A 220 -7.11 2.01 -1.76
N ASN A 221 -6.17 1.39 -1.03
CA ASN A 221 -5.05 2.10 -0.35
C ASN A 221 -5.53 3.36 0.43
N ALA A 222 -4.77 4.47 0.34
CA ALA A 222 -5.14 5.77 0.91
C ALA A 222 -6.48 6.28 0.38
N CYS A 223 -6.78 6.10 -0.91
CA CYS A 223 -8.03 6.53 -1.53
C CYS A 223 -9.25 6.03 -0.73
N GLY A 224 -9.22 4.78 -0.27
CA GLY A 224 -10.27 4.18 0.57
C GLY A 224 -10.61 4.95 1.85
N ASN A 225 -9.68 5.72 2.42
CA ASN A 225 -9.94 6.53 3.62
C ASN A 225 -11.04 7.58 3.40
N GLY A 226 -11.25 8.00 2.15
CA GLY A 226 -12.37 8.86 1.78
C GLY A 226 -13.75 8.23 2.02
N ALA A 227 -13.87 6.92 1.78
CA ALA A 227 -15.11 6.18 2.02
C ALA A 227 -15.46 6.15 3.52
N MET A 228 -14.47 5.97 4.40
CA MET A 228 -14.68 6.04 5.86
C MET A 228 -15.21 7.40 6.30
N THR A 229 -14.74 8.48 5.67
CA THR A 229 -15.18 9.86 5.97
C THR A 229 -16.62 10.12 5.53
N ALA A 230 -17.13 9.40 4.54
CA ALA A 230 -18.54 9.51 4.13
C ALA A 230 -19.51 8.76 5.05
N ALA A 231 -19.02 7.78 5.82
CA ALA A 231 -19.80 6.89 6.67
C ALA A 231 -19.97 7.38 8.12
N VAL A 232 -19.44 8.57 8.46
CA VAL A 232 -19.50 9.20 9.80
C VAL A 232 -20.32 10.48 9.83
#